data_AF-A0A914BDV2-F1
#
_entry.id   AF-A0A914BDV2-F1
#
_cell.length_a   1.000
_cell.length_b   1.000
_cell.length_c   1.000
_cell.angle_alpha   90.00
_cell.angle_beta   90.00
_cell.angle_gamma   90.00
#
_symmetry.space_group_name_H-M   'P 1'
#
loop_
_entity.id
_entity.type
_entity.pdbx_description
1 polymer ?
#
loop_
_entity_poly.entity_id
_entity_poly.type
_entity_poly.pdbx_seq_one_letter_code
_entity_poly.pdbx_strand_id
1 'polypeptide(L)'
;MASDAKQSRVMLWTCPRSCSTAVQRSISHVEGGVFYYEPYTMAFHFGPDRKFQCEANRDERGELPSSYLTYDSSVNTFDWVKQTLEAKHQGASLVFAKDLAFCLGGTTNLPSGYRHSFLIRNPKKVIPSWRESQNDLKTEFTMEVAEEFKDVVMANSAGFKELFELFKYIQENVDPNPLWTPMT
;
A
#
# COMPACT_ATOMS: atom_id res chain seq x y z
N MET A 1 28.38 -22.52 -6.68
CA MET A 1 27.65 -21.54 -7.50
C MET A 1 26.18 -21.67 -7.14
N ALA A 2 25.61 -20.70 -6.44
CA ALA A 2 24.18 -20.71 -6.13
C ALA A 2 23.42 -20.62 -7.46
N SER A 3 22.50 -21.55 -7.71
CA SER A 3 21.59 -21.43 -8.85
C SER A 3 20.87 -20.09 -8.75
N ASP A 4 20.66 -19.42 -9.89
CA ASP A 4 19.80 -18.22 -9.99
C ASP A 4 18.35 -18.69 -9.79
N ALA A 5 18.04 -19.13 -8.57
CA ALA A 5 16.75 -19.67 -8.19
C ALA A 5 15.70 -18.60 -8.48
N LYS A 6 14.61 -18.99 -9.14
CA LYS A 6 13.55 -18.07 -9.56
C LYS A 6 13.00 -17.35 -8.33
N GLN A 7 13.30 -16.06 -8.22
CA GLN A 7 12.83 -15.19 -7.16
C GLN A 7 11.30 -15.07 -7.23
N SER A 8 10.62 -15.40 -6.13
CA SER A 8 9.17 -15.21 -6.03
C SER A 8 8.87 -13.76 -5.70
N ARG A 9 7.92 -13.15 -6.42
CA ARG A 9 7.52 -11.75 -6.21
C ARG A 9 6.02 -11.68 -5.97
N VAL A 10 5.59 -11.12 -4.85
CA VAL A 10 4.18 -11.05 -4.43
C VAL A 10 3.82 -9.63 -4.05
N MET A 11 2.73 -9.14 -4.63
CA MET A 11 2.16 -7.82 -4.34
C MET A 11 0.78 -8.02 -3.71
N LEU A 12 0.66 -7.69 -2.43
CA LEU A 12 -0.59 -7.76 -1.67
C LEU A 12 -1.34 -6.43 -1.72
N TRP A 13 -2.48 -6.42 -2.40
CA TRP A 13 -3.39 -5.29 -2.46
C TRP A 13 -4.53 -5.46 -1.46
N THR A 14 -4.93 -4.36 -0.84
CA THR A 14 -6.01 -4.38 0.14
C THR A 14 -6.70 -3.02 0.33
N CYS A 15 -7.76 -3.01 1.11
CA CYS A 15 -8.34 -1.79 1.68
C CYS A 15 -7.78 -1.56 3.10
N PRO A 16 -7.86 -0.33 3.63
CA PRO A 16 -7.57 -0.08 5.03
C PRO A 16 -8.38 -1.01 5.95
N ARG A 17 -7.83 -1.30 7.14
CA ARG A 17 -8.49 -2.12 8.19
C ARG A 17 -8.84 -3.54 7.77
N SER A 18 -8.12 -4.08 6.79
CA SER A 18 -8.21 -5.48 6.37
C SER A 18 -7.12 -6.34 6.99
N CYS A 19 -6.63 -6.04 8.20
CA CYS A 19 -5.58 -6.82 8.90
C CYS A 19 -4.29 -7.06 8.09
N SER A 20 -4.07 -6.27 7.04
CA SER A 20 -2.96 -6.47 6.09
C SER A 20 -1.59 -6.29 6.74
N THR A 21 -1.47 -5.42 7.74
CA THR A 21 -0.25 -5.26 8.54
C THR A 21 0.07 -6.51 9.36
N ALA A 22 -0.93 -7.24 9.87
CA ALA A 22 -0.70 -8.51 10.56
C ALA A 22 -0.21 -9.59 9.59
N VAL A 23 -0.83 -9.70 8.42
CA VAL A 23 -0.39 -10.61 7.34
C VAL A 23 1.05 -10.31 6.93
N GLN A 24 1.38 -9.04 6.71
CA GLN A 24 2.74 -8.63 6.34
C GLN A 24 3.74 -8.97 7.45
N ARG A 25 3.42 -8.72 8.72
CA ARG A 25 4.28 -9.11 9.85
C ARG A 25 4.48 -10.62 9.93
N SER A 26 3.47 -11.43 9.62
CA SER A 26 3.65 -12.88 9.56
C SER A 26 4.60 -13.30 8.43
N ILE A 27 4.42 -12.72 7.24
CA ILE A 27 5.22 -13.04 6.06
C ILE A 27 6.67 -12.54 6.19
N SER A 28 6.92 -11.47 6.95
CA SER A 28 8.26 -10.89 7.13
C SER A 28 9.25 -11.80 7.87
N HIS A 29 8.81 -12.96 8.37
CA HIS A 29 9.65 -13.97 9.00
C HIS A 29 10.22 -15.00 8.00
N VAL A 30 9.88 -14.91 6.71
CA VAL A 30 10.45 -15.78 5.68
C VAL A 30 11.94 -15.44 5.48
N GLU A 31 12.81 -16.42 5.69
CA GLU A 31 14.25 -16.27 5.55
C GLU A 31 14.65 -15.94 4.09
N GLY A 32 15.57 -14.97 3.94
CA GLY A 32 15.97 -14.47 2.64
C GLY A 32 14.88 -13.68 1.91
N GLY A 33 13.83 -13.24 2.61
CA GLY A 33 12.80 -12.36 2.05
C GLY A 33 13.19 -10.87 2.10
N VAL A 34 12.73 -10.12 1.11
CA VAL A 34 12.75 -8.65 1.07
C VAL A 34 11.31 -8.16 1.17
N PHE A 35 11.06 -7.24 2.09
CA PHE A 35 9.70 -6.82 2.45
C PHE A 35 9.54 -5.30 2.33
N TYR A 36 8.57 -4.86 1.52
CA TYR A 36 8.22 -3.46 1.34
C TYR A 36 6.89 -3.14 2.01
N TYR A 37 6.91 -2.19 2.93
CA TYR A 37 5.77 -1.72 3.70
C TYR A 37 5.18 -0.48 3.02
N GLU A 38 4.05 -0.65 2.34
CA GLU A 38 3.23 0.42 1.76
C GLU A 38 4.00 1.49 0.94
N PRO A 39 4.87 1.10 -0.01
CA PRO A 39 5.68 2.06 -0.77
C PRO A 39 4.83 3.03 -1.63
N TYR A 40 3.74 2.57 -2.25
CA TYR A 40 2.82 3.44 -2.99
C TYR A 40 2.02 4.35 -2.06
N THR A 41 1.63 3.91 -0.87
CA THR A 41 1.00 4.80 0.12
C THR A 41 1.95 5.94 0.49
N MET A 42 3.23 5.62 0.67
CA MET A 42 4.24 6.64 0.94
C MET A 42 4.42 7.60 -0.26
N ALA A 43 4.43 7.10 -1.50
CA ALA A 43 4.51 7.96 -2.68
C ALA A 43 3.25 8.84 -2.84
N PHE A 44 2.07 8.24 -2.63
CA PHE A 44 0.77 8.87 -2.77
C PHE A 44 0.53 10.03 -1.79
N HIS A 45 0.98 9.89 -0.54
CA HIS A 45 0.78 10.90 0.52
C HIS A 45 1.97 11.84 0.70
N PHE A 46 3.20 11.36 0.48
CA PHE A 46 4.41 12.04 0.94
C PHE A 46 5.48 12.23 -0.14
N GLY A 47 5.33 11.60 -1.30
CA GLY A 47 6.28 11.70 -2.40
C GLY A 47 6.34 13.09 -3.05
N PRO A 48 7.38 13.35 -3.88
CA PRO A 48 7.47 14.57 -4.67
C PRO A 48 6.31 14.73 -5.68
N ASP A 49 5.83 13.60 -6.22
CA ASP A 49 4.73 13.48 -7.18
C ASP A 49 3.41 13.01 -6.52
N ARG A 50 3.29 13.24 -5.20
CA ARG A 50 2.12 12.83 -4.40
C ARG A 50 0.80 13.31 -5.02
N LYS A 51 -0.20 12.44 -4.95
CA LYS A 51 -1.56 12.72 -5.45
C LYS A 51 -2.49 13.25 -4.38
N PHE A 52 -2.12 13.09 -3.12
CA PHE A 52 -2.81 13.67 -1.99
C PHE A 52 -1.95 14.76 -1.38
N GLN A 53 -2.49 15.97 -1.33
CA GLN A 53 -1.90 17.10 -0.63
C GLN A 53 -2.77 17.38 0.59
N CYS A 54 -2.19 17.22 1.77
CA CYS A 54 -2.77 17.69 3.02
C CYS A 54 -1.71 18.57 3.68
N GLU A 55 -2.04 19.85 3.86
CA GLU A 55 -1.12 20.85 4.40
C GLU A 55 -0.74 20.56 5.84
N ALA A 56 -1.63 19.90 6.57
CA ALA A 56 -1.50 19.67 7.98
C ALA A 56 -0.67 18.42 8.35
N ASN A 57 -0.05 17.77 7.35
CA ASN A 57 0.97 16.75 7.55
C ASN A 57 2.36 17.33 7.85
N ARG A 58 2.50 18.66 7.89
CA ARG A 58 3.79 19.34 8.05
C ARG A 58 3.94 19.85 9.49
N ASP A 59 5.14 19.67 10.05
CA ASP A 59 5.53 20.26 11.33
C ASP A 59 5.65 21.79 11.20
N GLU A 60 5.97 22.46 12.31
CA GLU A 60 6.17 23.92 12.35
C GLU A 60 7.23 24.46 11.38
N ARG A 61 8.10 23.60 10.85
CA ARG A 61 9.12 23.92 9.83
C ARG A 61 8.66 23.61 8.41
N GLY A 62 7.45 23.09 8.24
CA GLY A 62 6.94 22.66 6.95
C GLY A 62 7.35 21.23 6.58
N GLU A 63 7.92 20.43 7.49
CA GLU A 63 8.47 19.11 7.21
C GLU A 63 7.54 17.96 7.66
N LEU A 64 7.57 16.83 6.96
CA LEU A 64 6.78 15.66 7.37
C LEU A 64 7.40 14.99 8.61
N PRO A 65 6.62 14.61 9.65
CA PRO A 65 7.19 13.97 10.83
C PRO A 65 7.81 12.61 10.46
N SER A 66 9.06 12.40 10.84
CA SER A 66 9.85 11.22 10.44
C SER A 66 9.24 9.89 10.89
N SER A 67 8.42 9.89 11.95
CA SER A 67 7.72 8.70 12.46
C SER A 67 6.69 8.12 11.48
N TYR A 68 6.23 8.91 10.51
CA TYR A 68 5.27 8.47 9.49
C TYR A 68 5.94 7.99 8.21
N LEU A 69 7.26 8.19 8.06
CA LEU A 69 7.99 7.92 6.85
C LEU A 69 8.71 6.58 6.92
N THR A 70 8.30 5.64 6.08
CA THR A 70 9.01 4.37 5.87
C THR A 70 10.18 4.54 4.90
N TYR A 71 10.10 5.50 3.99
CA TYR A 71 11.10 5.80 2.97
C TYR A 71 11.38 7.30 2.93
N ASP A 72 12.52 7.67 2.37
CA ASP A 72 12.89 9.07 2.14
C ASP A 72 11.88 9.73 1.18
N SER A 73 11.13 10.70 1.70
CA SER A 73 10.08 11.42 0.98
C SER A 73 10.63 12.27 -0.17
N SER A 74 11.92 12.60 -0.18
CA SER A 74 12.53 13.38 -1.27
C SER A 74 12.71 12.58 -2.56
N VAL A 75 12.73 11.25 -2.48
CA VAL A 75 12.96 10.36 -3.63
C VAL A 75 11.80 9.41 -3.92
N ASN A 76 10.90 9.21 -2.96
CA ASN A 76 9.83 8.22 -3.04
C ASN A 76 8.67 8.64 -3.98
N THR A 77 8.93 8.58 -5.28
CA THR A 77 7.98 8.80 -6.38
C THR A 77 7.32 7.50 -6.82
N PHE A 78 6.23 7.56 -7.60
CA PHE A 78 5.64 6.35 -8.20
C PHE A 78 6.63 5.57 -9.06
N ASP A 79 7.46 6.28 -9.83
CA ASP A 79 8.52 5.69 -10.64
C ASP A 79 9.60 5.04 -9.78
N TRP A 80 10.02 5.70 -8.70
CA TRP A 80 10.99 5.13 -7.76
C TRP A 80 10.45 3.85 -7.12
N VAL A 81 9.18 3.82 -6.71
CA VAL A 81 8.54 2.61 -6.16
C VAL A 81 8.59 1.48 -7.19
N LYS A 82 8.17 1.75 -8.43
CA LYS A 82 8.16 0.76 -9.50
C LYS A 82 9.57 0.20 -9.77
N GLN A 83 10.56 1.09 -9.94
CA GLN A 83 11.96 0.69 -10.16
C GLN A 83 12.52 -0.11 -8.99
N THR A 84 12.21 0.29 -7.75
CA THR A 84 12.64 -0.41 -6.54
C THR A 84 12.05 -1.81 -6.46
N LEU A 85 10.75 -1.95 -6.77
CA LEU A 85 10.08 -3.24 -6.78
C LEU A 85 10.52 -4.13 -7.94
N GLU A 86 10.87 -3.58 -9.10
CA GLU A 86 11.31 -4.36 -10.27
C GLU A 86 12.82 -4.72 -10.24
N ALA A 87 13.61 -4.07 -9.37
CA ALA A 87 15.04 -4.31 -9.25
C ALA A 87 15.41 -5.76 -8.94
N LYS A 88 16.62 -6.20 -9.31
CA LYS A 88 17.16 -7.51 -8.91
C LYS A 88 17.57 -7.44 -7.43
N HIS A 89 16.86 -8.16 -6.57
CA HIS A 89 17.26 -8.30 -5.16
C HIS A 89 18.13 -9.54 -5.01
N GLN A 90 19.45 -9.35 -5.10
CA GLN A 90 20.41 -10.46 -5.06
C GLN A 90 20.33 -11.22 -3.73
N GLY A 91 20.28 -12.55 -3.82
CA GLY A 91 20.19 -13.43 -2.65
C GLY A 91 18.79 -13.56 -2.05
N ALA A 92 17.79 -12.81 -2.54
CA ALA A 92 16.45 -12.88 -1.99
C ALA A 92 15.60 -13.96 -2.66
N SER A 93 15.04 -14.86 -1.84
CA SER A 93 14.13 -15.94 -2.25
C SER A 93 12.72 -15.42 -2.54
N LEU A 94 12.30 -14.38 -1.81
CA LEU A 94 11.00 -13.74 -1.87
C LEU A 94 11.15 -12.21 -1.88
N VAL A 95 10.40 -11.54 -2.74
CA VAL A 95 10.14 -10.10 -2.64
C VAL A 95 8.65 -9.92 -2.42
N PHE A 96 8.28 -9.34 -1.29
CA PHE A 96 6.90 -9.15 -0.90
C PHE A 96 6.64 -7.67 -0.64
N ALA A 97 5.63 -7.12 -1.28
CA ALA A 97 5.16 -5.77 -1.06
C ALA A 97 3.68 -5.79 -0.70
N LYS A 98 3.28 -4.96 0.25
CA LYS A 98 1.86 -4.77 0.62
C LYS A 98 1.52 -3.30 0.46
N ASP A 99 0.35 -3.03 -0.12
CA ASP A 99 -0.15 -1.66 -0.26
C ASP A 99 -1.67 -1.56 -0.33
N LEU A 100 -2.16 -0.33 -0.21
CA LEU A 100 -3.55 0.02 -0.36
C LEU A 100 -3.83 0.29 -1.85
N ALA A 101 -4.87 -0.34 -2.40
CA ALA A 101 -5.11 -0.26 -3.85
C ALA A 101 -5.36 1.17 -4.35
N PHE A 102 -6.02 2.02 -3.55
CA PHE A 102 -6.26 3.41 -3.92
C PHE A 102 -4.98 4.25 -4.00
N CYS A 103 -3.89 3.80 -3.37
CA CYS A 103 -2.61 4.51 -3.40
C CYS A 103 -1.79 4.24 -4.66
N LEU A 104 -2.16 3.29 -5.53
CA LEU A 104 -1.36 2.92 -6.72
C LEU A 104 -1.11 4.09 -7.68
N GLY A 105 -2.02 5.07 -7.71
CA GLY A 105 -1.87 6.25 -8.57
C GLY A 105 -2.05 5.97 -10.06
N GLY A 106 -2.53 4.80 -10.46
CA GLY A 106 -2.81 4.45 -11.86
C GLY A 106 -2.11 3.16 -12.29
N THR A 107 -2.73 2.43 -13.22
CA THR A 107 -2.27 1.09 -13.63
C THR A 107 -0.91 1.09 -14.34
N THR A 108 -0.45 2.23 -14.86
CA THR A 108 0.90 2.40 -15.42
C THR A 108 2.01 2.20 -14.39
N ASN A 109 1.69 2.45 -13.11
CA ASN A 109 2.62 2.31 -11.99
C ASN A 109 2.74 0.86 -11.51
N LEU A 110 1.90 -0.06 -12.00
CA LEU A 110 1.90 -1.45 -11.56
C LEU A 110 3.27 -2.10 -11.84
N PRO A 111 3.88 -2.80 -10.86
CA PRO A 111 5.18 -3.40 -11.05
C PRO A 111 5.05 -4.73 -11.83
N SER A 112 6.01 -4.97 -12.70
CA SER A 112 6.07 -6.14 -13.58
C SER A 112 6.69 -7.35 -12.87
N GLY A 113 6.29 -8.56 -13.28
CA GLY A 113 6.86 -9.80 -12.76
C GLY A 113 6.37 -10.20 -11.36
N TYR A 114 5.35 -9.51 -10.84
CA TYR A 114 4.71 -9.84 -9.57
C TYR A 114 3.50 -10.74 -9.77
N ARG A 115 3.31 -11.70 -8.85
CA ARG A 115 2.00 -12.29 -8.61
C ARG A 115 1.22 -11.34 -7.72
N HIS A 116 0.06 -10.89 -8.21
CA HIS A 116 -0.81 -10.01 -7.44
C HIS A 116 -1.78 -10.82 -6.59
N SER A 117 -1.90 -10.44 -5.32
CA SER A 117 -2.82 -11.03 -4.37
C SER A 117 -3.71 -9.97 -3.73
N PHE A 118 -4.93 -10.34 -3.36
CA PHE A 118 -5.93 -9.43 -2.85
C PHE A 118 -6.45 -9.91 -1.49
N LEU A 119 -6.33 -9.07 -0.47
CA LEU A 119 -6.88 -9.31 0.86
C LEU A 119 -8.17 -8.53 1.05
N ILE A 120 -9.28 -9.26 1.10
CA ILE A 120 -10.63 -8.69 1.17
C ILE A 120 -11.23 -9.03 2.54
N ARG A 121 -11.65 -8.00 3.28
CA ARG A 121 -12.38 -8.15 4.54
C ARG A 121 -13.83 -7.73 4.35
N ASN A 122 -14.74 -8.40 5.05
CA ASN A 122 -16.16 -8.05 5.04
C ASN A 122 -16.37 -6.54 5.31
N PRO A 123 -17.04 -5.79 4.40
CA PRO A 123 -17.29 -4.36 4.58
C PRO A 123 -18.01 -4.01 5.89
N LYS A 124 -18.87 -4.92 6.39
CA LYS A 124 -19.55 -4.75 7.69
C LYS A 124 -18.58 -4.69 8.88
N LYS A 125 -17.35 -5.20 8.74
CA LYS A 125 -16.28 -5.11 9.73
C LYS A 125 -15.31 -3.96 9.42
N VAL A 126 -15.02 -3.70 8.15
CA VAL A 126 -14.09 -2.64 7.71
C VAL A 126 -14.65 -1.25 8.02
N ILE A 127 -15.89 -0.97 7.63
CA ILE A 127 -16.47 0.38 7.73
C ILE A 127 -16.56 0.86 9.19
N PRO A 128 -17.08 0.07 10.16
CA PRO A 128 -17.10 0.49 11.55
C PRO A 128 -15.69 0.65 12.14
N SER A 129 -14.78 -0.30 11.87
CA SER A 129 -13.40 -0.23 12.36
C SER A 129 -12.65 0.99 11.81
N TRP A 130 -12.95 1.40 10.57
CA TRP A 130 -12.39 2.61 9.99
C TRP A 130 -12.93 3.86 10.68
N ARG A 131 -14.25 3.95 10.85
CA ARG A 131 -14.89 5.07 11.58
C ARG A 131 -14.35 5.20 13.00
N GLU A 132 -14.08 4.09 13.67
CA GLU A 132 -13.46 4.07 14.99
C GLU A 132 -12.03 4.60 14.93
N SER A 133 -11.19 4.10 14.01
CA SER A 133 -9.82 4.61 13.86
C SER A 133 -9.77 6.10 13.49
N GLN A 134 -10.80 6.64 12.83
CA GLN A 134 -10.90 8.08 12.57
C GLN A 134 -11.08 8.90 13.85
N ASN A 135 -11.73 8.35 14.88
CA ASN A 135 -11.81 9.03 16.17
C ASN A 135 -10.45 9.05 16.87
N ASP A 136 -9.64 7.99 16.69
CA ASP A 136 -8.26 7.95 17.18
C ASP A 136 -7.40 8.99 16.43
N LEU A 137 -7.57 9.12 15.11
CA LEU A 137 -6.86 10.12 14.29
C LEU A 137 -7.16 11.56 14.74
N LYS A 138 -8.36 11.86 15.25
CA LYS A 138 -8.67 13.20 15.82
C LYS A 138 -7.90 13.51 17.10
N THR A 139 -7.34 12.50 17.76
CA THR A 139 -6.47 12.69 18.93
C THR A 139 -4.99 12.86 18.54
N GLU A 140 -4.61 12.37 17.36
CA GLU A 140 -3.23 12.42 16.85
C GLU A 140 -2.99 13.57 15.85
N PHE A 141 -4.04 14.04 15.17
CA PHE A 141 -4.00 15.09 14.17
C PHE A 141 -4.92 16.26 14.54
N THR A 142 -4.68 17.43 13.96
CA THR A 142 -5.65 18.53 14.04
C THR A 142 -6.97 18.12 13.38
N MET A 143 -8.08 18.69 13.86
CA MET A 143 -9.43 18.37 13.36
C MET A 143 -9.58 18.59 11.84
N GLU A 144 -8.81 19.51 11.27
CA GLU A 144 -8.80 19.83 9.84
C GLU A 144 -8.16 18.71 9.01
N VAL A 145 -7.02 18.17 9.46
CA VAL A 145 -6.35 17.00 8.82
C VAL A 145 -7.28 15.79 8.81
N ALA A 146 -7.92 15.54 9.95
CA ALA A 146 -8.74 14.37 10.15
C ALA A 146 -9.97 14.39 9.21
N GLU A 147 -10.48 15.58 8.88
CA GLU A 147 -11.61 15.76 7.98
C GLU A 147 -11.18 15.65 6.50
N GLU A 148 -10.05 16.23 6.09
CA GLU A 148 -9.51 16.04 4.73
C GLU A 148 -9.18 14.58 4.42
N PHE A 149 -8.57 13.88 5.38
CA PHE A 149 -8.23 12.46 5.24
C PHE A 149 -9.49 11.58 5.18
N LYS A 150 -10.53 11.98 5.93
CA LYS A 150 -11.84 11.31 5.92
C LYS A 150 -12.50 11.43 4.56
N ASP A 151 -12.49 12.60 3.93
CA ASP A 151 -13.13 12.79 2.63
C ASP A 151 -12.43 11.99 1.54
N VAL A 152 -11.10 11.96 1.50
CA VAL A 152 -10.37 11.21 0.45
C VAL A 152 -10.52 9.69 0.58
N VAL A 153 -10.55 9.13 1.79
CA VAL A 153 -10.63 7.68 1.97
C VAL A 153 -12.08 7.18 2.00
N MET A 154 -13.03 7.95 2.55
CA MET A 154 -14.45 7.56 2.61
C MET A 154 -15.23 7.90 1.34
N ALA A 155 -14.90 8.97 0.62
CA ALA A 155 -15.55 9.26 -0.67
C ALA A 155 -15.29 8.15 -1.71
N ASN A 156 -14.16 7.45 -1.58
CA ASN A 156 -13.74 6.35 -2.44
C ASN A 156 -14.27 4.97 -1.98
N SER A 157 -15.46 4.91 -1.36
CA SER A 157 -16.04 3.65 -0.88
C SER A 157 -15.10 2.87 0.07
N ALA A 158 -14.35 3.55 0.92
CA ALA A 158 -13.34 2.97 1.81
C ALA A 158 -12.26 2.13 1.08
N GLY A 159 -11.93 2.49 -0.16
CA GLY A 159 -10.92 1.81 -0.99
C GLY A 159 -11.41 0.55 -1.70
N PHE A 160 -12.66 0.12 -1.48
CA PHE A 160 -13.20 -1.09 -2.10
C PHE A 160 -13.39 -0.95 -3.61
N LYS A 161 -13.71 0.25 -4.09
CA LYS A 161 -13.89 0.51 -5.51
C LYS A 161 -12.56 0.32 -6.25
N GLU A 162 -11.51 0.99 -5.78
CA GLU A 162 -10.17 0.94 -6.37
C GLU A 162 -9.58 -0.48 -6.27
N LEU A 163 -9.82 -1.18 -5.16
CA LEU A 163 -9.41 -2.58 -5.02
C LEU A 163 -10.08 -3.48 -6.07
N PHE A 164 -11.38 -3.29 -6.30
CA PHE A 164 -12.13 -4.07 -7.29
C PHE A 164 -11.75 -3.74 -8.74
N GLU A 165 -11.57 -2.46 -9.04
CA GLU A 165 -11.12 -1.99 -10.37
C GLU A 165 -9.71 -2.51 -10.67
N LEU A 166 -8.81 -2.48 -9.70
CA LEU A 166 -7.47 -3.05 -9.82
C LEU A 166 -7.50 -4.57 -10.01
N PHE A 167 -8.35 -5.28 -9.27
CA PHE A 167 -8.55 -6.72 -9.45
C PHE A 167 -8.98 -7.05 -10.89
N LYS A 168 -9.99 -6.35 -11.41
CA LYS A 168 -10.47 -6.54 -12.77
C LYS A 168 -9.39 -6.24 -13.80
N TYR A 169 -8.69 -5.12 -13.66
CA TYR A 169 -7.61 -4.76 -14.57
C TYR A 169 -6.53 -5.84 -14.61
N ILE A 170 -6.09 -6.34 -13.46
CA ILE A 170 -5.09 -7.41 -13.38
C ILE A 170 -5.62 -8.68 -14.04
N GLN A 171 -6.86 -9.08 -13.75
CA GLN A 171 -7.47 -10.27 -14.33
C GLN A 171 -7.56 -10.19 -15.87
N GLU A 172 -7.88 -9.03 -16.41
CA GLU A 172 -8.08 -8.84 -17.84
C GLU A 172 -6.76 -8.63 -18.61
N ASN A 173 -5.73 -8.04 -17.98
CA ASN A 173 -4.56 -7.52 -18.70
C ASN A 173 -3.20 -8.07 -18.23
N VAL A 174 -3.11 -8.68 -17.04
CA VAL A 174 -1.82 -9.00 -16.40
C VAL A 174 -1.71 -10.47 -16.02
N ASP A 175 -2.63 -10.96 -15.20
CA ASP A 175 -2.67 -12.34 -14.71
C ASP A 175 -4.14 -12.78 -14.66
N PRO A 176 -4.59 -13.71 -15.53
CA PRO A 176 -5.99 -14.15 -15.56
C PRO A 176 -6.43 -14.90 -14.30
N ASN A 177 -5.49 -15.31 -13.43
CA ASN A 177 -5.79 -16.00 -12.18
C ASN A 177 -5.11 -15.35 -10.97
N PRO A 178 -5.47 -14.10 -10.63
CA PRO A 178 -4.91 -13.42 -9.47
C PRO A 178 -5.38 -14.11 -8.19
N LEU A 179 -4.50 -14.18 -7.19
CA LEU A 179 -4.86 -14.79 -5.91
C LEU A 179 -5.75 -13.85 -5.10
N TRP A 180 -6.84 -14.34 -4.53
CA TRP A 180 -7.61 -13.55 -3.56
C TRP A 180 -7.98 -14.42 -2.36
N THR A 181 -8.02 -13.82 -1.18
CA THR A 181 -8.34 -14.53 0.06
C THR A 181 -9.37 -13.73 0.85
N PRO A 182 -10.60 -14.27 1.06
CA PRO A 182 -11.57 -13.66 1.93
C PRO A 182 -11.17 -13.84 3.39
N MET A 183 -11.25 -12.77 4.19
CA MET A 183 -11.21 -12.87 5.64
C MET A 183 -12.62 -12.97 6.21
N THR A 184 -12.81 -13.91 7.14
CA THR A 184 -14.09 -14.16 7.82
C THR A 184 -14.46 -13.08 8.84
#